data_AF-A0A838PWW9-F1
#
_entry.id   AF-A0A838PWW9-F1
#
_cell.length_a   1.000
_cell.length_b   1.000
_cell.length_c   1.000
_cell.angle_alpha   90.00
_cell.angle_beta   90.00
_cell.angle_gamma   90.00
#
_symmetry.space_group_name_H-M   'P 1'
#
loop_
_entity.id
_entity.type
_entity.pdbx_description
1 polymer ?
#
loop_
_entity_poly.entity_id
_entity_poly.type
_entity_poly.pdbx_seq_one_letter_code
_entity_poly.pdbx_strand_id
1 'polypeptide(L)'
;MRQRPEPATRVFWVLTAVGAAVMAWGIFGLVTNAGPAVTQIKLGRWLLWFVGALLVHDGLIAPLALATGRGLRTVRPIVLRTPLQVGAVLSGMVTLLAYPLLRGYGQTAQGGNTSILPSNYWSGWLTVMALLWLGVAGVAGWRLLRRRHSRQTAR
;
A
#
# COMPACT_ATOMS: atom_id res chain seq x y z
N MET A 1 -21.62 34.11 13.14
CA MET A 1 -20.37 34.45 12.41
C MET A 1 -19.94 33.23 11.61
N ARG A 2 -19.98 33.29 10.27
CA ARG A 2 -19.53 32.20 9.37
C ARG A 2 -18.02 32.03 9.52
N GLN A 3 -17.56 30.85 9.95
CA GLN A 3 -16.15 30.49 9.86
C GLN A 3 -15.76 30.51 8.37
N ARG A 4 -14.90 31.44 7.95
CA ARG A 4 -14.29 31.39 6.62
C ARG A 4 -13.38 30.15 6.59
N PRO A 5 -13.53 29.22 5.63
CA PRO A 5 -12.57 28.14 5.46
C PRO A 5 -11.27 28.73 4.87
N GLU A 6 -10.35 29.13 5.74
CA GLU A 6 -9.00 29.62 5.42
C GLU A 6 -8.02 28.41 5.33
N PRO A 7 -6.74 28.64 5.01
CA PRO A 7 -5.90 28.17 3.87
C PRO A 7 -5.96 26.70 3.38
N ALA A 8 -6.58 25.76 4.09
CA ALA A 8 -6.57 24.33 3.71
C ALA A 8 -7.18 24.08 2.31
N THR A 9 -8.19 24.87 1.95
CA THR A 9 -8.83 24.82 0.64
C THR A 9 -7.89 25.24 -0.49
N ARG A 10 -7.07 26.27 -0.28
CA ARG A 10 -6.11 26.73 -1.30
C ARG A 10 -4.99 25.73 -1.50
N VAL A 11 -4.43 25.20 -0.41
CA VAL A 11 -3.41 24.14 -0.47
C VAL A 11 -3.98 22.90 -1.17
N PHE A 12 -5.20 22.50 -0.84
CA PHE A 12 -5.89 21.40 -1.51
C PHE A 12 -6.00 21.62 -3.02
N TRP A 13 -6.48 22.80 -3.45
CA TRP A 13 -6.62 23.09 -4.89
C TRP A 13 -5.29 23.20 -5.61
N VAL A 14 -4.26 23.76 -4.97
CA VAL A 14 -2.90 23.80 -5.52
C VAL A 14 -2.37 22.39 -5.71
N LEU A 15 -2.45 21.54 -4.69
CA LEU A 15 -2.01 20.13 -4.79
C LEU A 15 -2.81 19.36 -5.84
N THR A 16 -4.12 19.61 -5.94
CA THR A 16 -4.98 19.01 -6.96
C THR A 16 -4.56 19.45 -8.36
N ALA A 17 -4.31 20.75 -8.57
CA ALA A 17 -3.87 21.28 -9.86
C ALA A 17 -2.48 20.73 -10.25
N VAL A 18 -1.55 20.66 -9.30
CA VAL A 18 -0.22 20.08 -9.52
C VAL A 18 -0.33 18.60 -9.88
N GLY A 19 -1.12 17.82 -9.12
CA GLY A 19 -1.36 16.41 -9.42
C GLY A 19 -2.01 16.21 -10.79
N ALA A 20 -3.01 17.03 -11.13
CA ALA A 20 -3.65 17.02 -12.44
C ALA A 20 -2.66 17.36 -13.58
N ALA A 21 -1.80 18.34 -13.39
CA ALA A 21 -0.76 18.70 -14.36
C ALA A 21 0.25 17.57 -14.57
N VAL A 22 0.68 16.90 -13.49
CA VAL A 22 1.56 15.72 -13.57
C VAL A 22 0.89 14.55 -14.30
N MET A 23 -0.38 14.28 -14.01
CA MET A 23 -1.15 13.25 -14.72
C MET A 23 -1.31 13.59 -16.21
N ALA A 24 -1.65 14.85 -16.52
CA ALA A 24 -1.77 15.33 -17.89
C ALA A 24 -0.44 15.22 -18.65
N TRP A 25 0.68 15.56 -18.00
CA TRP A 25 2.02 15.41 -18.56
C TRP A 25 2.36 13.94 -18.84
N GLY A 26 2.03 13.04 -17.92
CA GLY A 26 2.20 11.60 -18.11
C GLY A 26 1.38 11.06 -19.28
N ILE A 27 0.09 11.45 -19.38
CA ILE A 27 -0.78 11.08 -20.50
C ILE A 27 -0.25 11.64 -21.81
N PHE A 28 0.14 12.91 -21.84
CA PHE A 28 0.72 13.56 -23.00
C PHE A 28 1.96 12.81 -23.47
N GLY A 29 2.91 12.54 -22.57
CA GLY A 29 4.11 11.77 -22.89
C GLY A 29 3.79 10.37 -23.40
N LEU A 30 2.75 9.71 -22.87
CA LEU A 30 2.31 8.39 -23.28
C LEU A 30 1.71 8.41 -24.69
N VAL A 31 1.00 9.47 -25.07
CA VAL A 31 0.40 9.65 -26.41
C VAL A 31 1.46 10.10 -27.43
N THR A 32 2.34 11.03 -27.08
CA THR A 32 3.31 11.61 -28.03
C THR A 32 4.53 10.73 -28.25
N ASN A 33 4.94 9.96 -27.24
CA ASN A 33 6.07 9.01 -27.33
C ASN A 33 5.60 7.56 -27.47
N ALA A 34 4.32 7.36 -27.83
CA ALA A 34 3.77 6.07 -28.16
C ALA A 34 4.50 5.48 -29.37
N GLY A 35 5.46 4.59 -29.14
CA GLY A 35 5.94 3.68 -30.19
C GLY A 35 4.81 2.76 -30.68
N PRO A 36 5.03 1.95 -31.73
CA PRO A 36 4.03 1.01 -32.27
C PRO A 36 3.37 0.08 -31.24
N ALA A 37 4.05 -0.16 -30.11
CA ALA A 37 3.55 -0.96 -29.00
C ALA A 37 2.41 -0.30 -28.21
N VAL A 38 2.37 1.04 -28.13
CA VAL A 38 1.34 1.79 -27.36
C VAL A 38 0.07 1.98 -28.19
N THR A 39 0.19 2.16 -29.52
CA THR A 39 -0.95 2.18 -30.45
C THR A 39 -1.68 0.83 -30.57
N GLN A 40 -1.05 -0.27 -30.13
CA GLN A 40 -1.64 -1.61 -30.05
C GLN A 40 -2.39 -1.87 -28.73
N ILE A 41 -2.45 -0.90 -27.81
CA ILE A 41 -3.21 -1.07 -26.56
C ILE A 41 -4.69 -1.24 -26.92
N LYS A 42 -5.17 -2.48 -26.78
CA LYS A 42 -6.59 -2.79 -26.87
C LYS A 42 -7.27 -2.17 -25.65
N LEU A 43 -7.78 -0.94 -25.81
CA LEU A 43 -8.34 -0.12 -24.73
C LEU A 43 -9.34 -0.90 -23.86
N GLY A 44 -10.18 -1.74 -24.47
CA GLY A 44 -11.10 -2.63 -23.74
C GLY A 44 -10.41 -3.65 -22.83
N ARG A 45 -9.30 -4.27 -23.26
CA ARG A 45 -8.51 -5.20 -22.41
C ARG A 45 -7.77 -4.47 -21.30
N TRP A 46 -7.24 -3.28 -21.61
CA TRP A 46 -6.59 -2.44 -20.60
C TRP A 46 -7.59 -1.99 -19.53
N LEU A 47 -8.77 -1.50 -19.95
CA LEU A 47 -9.85 -1.13 -19.04
C LEU A 47 -10.32 -2.30 -18.20
N LEU A 48 -10.50 -3.48 -18.82
CA LEU A 48 -10.89 -4.69 -18.08
C LEU A 48 -9.85 -5.04 -17.00
N TRP A 49 -8.57 -5.00 -17.34
CA TRP A 49 -7.50 -5.25 -16.36
C TRP A 49 -7.46 -4.18 -15.28
N PHE A 50 -7.54 -2.90 -15.65
CA PHE A 50 -7.46 -1.77 -14.72
C PHE A 50 -8.67 -1.74 -13.78
N VAL A 51 -9.88 -1.71 -14.32
CA VAL A 51 -11.12 -1.70 -13.54
C VAL A 51 -11.27 -2.99 -12.76
N GLY A 52 -10.95 -4.14 -13.37
CA GLY A 52 -10.95 -5.43 -12.68
C GLY A 52 -10.00 -5.44 -11.49
N ALA A 53 -8.79 -4.92 -11.63
CA ALA A 53 -7.84 -4.78 -10.54
C ALA A 53 -8.35 -3.85 -9.43
N LEU A 54 -8.96 -2.71 -9.78
CA LEU A 54 -9.56 -1.79 -8.80
C LEU A 54 -10.71 -2.45 -8.03
N LEU A 55 -11.62 -3.13 -8.74
CA LEU A 55 -12.75 -3.81 -8.12
C LEU A 55 -12.30 -4.95 -7.22
N VAL A 56 -11.32 -5.76 -7.66
CA VAL A 56 -10.73 -6.81 -6.83
C VAL A 56 -10.02 -6.20 -5.63
N HIS A 57 -9.29 -5.10 -5.80
CA HIS A 57 -8.63 -4.41 -4.70
C HIS A 57 -9.65 -3.95 -3.65
N ASP A 58 -10.67 -3.18 -4.03
CA ASP A 58 -11.63 -2.63 -3.07
C ASP A 58 -12.56 -3.70 -2.51
N GLY A 59 -12.93 -4.67 -3.34
CA GLY A 59 -13.78 -5.80 -2.95
C GLY A 59 -13.07 -6.85 -2.09
N LEU A 60 -11.73 -6.90 -2.09
CA LEU A 60 -10.97 -7.87 -1.30
C LEU A 60 -10.26 -7.21 -0.12
N ILE A 61 -9.54 -6.11 -0.35
CA ILE A 61 -8.67 -5.51 0.66
C ILE A 61 -9.51 -4.85 1.75
N ALA A 62 -10.58 -4.14 1.40
CA ALA A 62 -11.42 -3.51 2.42
C ALA A 62 -12.13 -4.55 3.31
N PRO A 63 -12.77 -5.62 2.77
CA PRO A 63 -13.34 -6.66 3.61
C PRO A 63 -12.31 -7.41 4.46
N LEU A 64 -11.12 -7.70 3.92
CA LEU A 64 -10.04 -8.33 4.69
C LEU A 64 -9.58 -7.43 5.83
N ALA A 65 -9.39 -6.13 5.58
CA ALA A 65 -9.00 -5.18 6.62
C ALA A 65 -10.04 -5.10 7.75
N LEU A 66 -11.33 -5.15 7.40
CA LEU A 66 -12.43 -5.21 8.37
C LEU A 66 -12.43 -6.55 9.15
N ALA A 67 -12.22 -7.67 8.46
CA ALA A 67 -12.14 -8.99 9.07
C ALA A 67 -10.96 -9.08 10.05
N THR A 68 -9.79 -8.56 9.68
CA THR A 68 -8.62 -8.46 10.55
C THR A 68 -8.92 -7.62 11.79
N GLY A 69 -9.54 -6.45 11.62
CA GLY A 69 -9.96 -5.61 12.75
C GLY A 69 -10.97 -6.31 13.67
N ARG A 70 -11.87 -7.11 13.09
CA ARG A 70 -12.84 -7.92 13.83
C ARG A 70 -12.16 -9.05 14.61
N GLY A 71 -11.19 -9.74 14.02
CA GLY A 71 -10.40 -10.78 14.67
C GLY A 71 -9.55 -10.26 15.84
N LEU A 72 -9.05 -9.03 15.74
CA LEU A 72 -8.27 -8.37 16.80
C LEU A 72 -9.11 -7.83 17.98
N ARG A 73 -10.43 -8.09 18.01
CA ARG A 73 -11.31 -7.63 19.10
C ARG A 73 -10.97 -8.25 20.46
N THR A 74 -10.40 -9.45 20.49
CA THR A 74 -9.97 -10.12 21.73
C THR A 74 -8.66 -9.57 22.26
N VAL A 75 -7.87 -8.86 21.44
CA VAL A 75 -6.56 -8.33 21.86
C VAL A 75 -6.73 -7.23 22.91
N ARG A 76 -5.99 -7.40 24.00
CA ARG A 76 -5.82 -6.46 25.10
C ARG A 76 -4.32 -6.21 25.32
N PRO A 77 -3.90 -4.96 25.62
CA PRO A 77 -4.71 -3.74 25.71
C PRO A 77 -5.13 -3.16 24.34
N ILE A 78 -6.20 -2.37 24.33
CA ILE A 78 -6.81 -1.84 23.08
C ILE A 78 -5.86 -0.98 22.22
N VAL A 79 -4.79 -0.42 22.81
CA VAL A 79 -3.75 0.31 22.04
C VAL A 79 -3.04 -0.55 21.00
N LEU A 80 -2.99 -1.86 21.21
CA LEU A 80 -2.29 -2.78 20.31
C LEU A 80 -3.11 -3.08 19.06
N ARG A 81 -4.42 -2.82 19.05
CA ARG A 81 -5.28 -3.20 17.92
C ARG A 81 -4.90 -2.49 16.63
N THR A 82 -4.71 -1.17 16.67
CA THR A 82 -4.37 -0.41 15.46
C THR A 82 -3.00 -0.80 14.89
N PRO A 83 -1.90 -0.85 15.67
CA PRO A 83 -0.61 -1.28 15.14
C PRO A 83 -0.65 -2.70 14.56
N LEU A 84 -1.31 -3.64 15.24
CA LEU A 84 -1.45 -5.02 14.76
C LEU A 84 -2.29 -5.12 13.49
N GLN A 85 -3.39 -4.35 13.39
CA GLN A 85 -4.23 -4.33 12.20
C GLN A 85 -3.48 -3.75 11.01
N VAL A 86 -2.75 -2.65 11.21
CA VAL A 86 -1.90 -2.04 10.17
C VAL A 86 -0.81 -3.02 9.75
N GLY A 87 -0.11 -3.64 10.71
CA GLY A 87 0.91 -4.64 10.44
C GLY A 87 0.39 -5.81 9.60
N ALA A 88 -0.74 -6.39 10.00
CA ALA A 88 -1.36 -7.50 9.29
C ALA A 88 -1.81 -7.13 7.86
N VAL A 89 -2.45 -5.97 7.68
CA VAL A 89 -2.89 -5.51 6.35
C VAL A 89 -1.68 -5.25 5.44
N LEU A 90 -0.65 -4.57 5.95
CA LEU A 90 0.56 -4.31 5.18
C LEU A 90 1.34 -5.59 4.87
N SER A 91 1.41 -6.55 5.79
CA SER A 91 1.97 -7.88 5.51
C SER A 91 1.22 -8.58 4.38
N GLY A 92 -0.11 -8.51 4.37
CA GLY A 92 -0.93 -9.01 3.25
C GLY A 92 -0.58 -8.33 1.92
N MET A 93 -0.48 -7.00 1.91
CA MET A 93 -0.16 -6.23 0.70
C MET A 93 1.22 -6.57 0.15
N VAL A 94 2.24 -6.54 1.01
CA VAL A 94 3.61 -6.88 0.60
C VAL A 94 3.67 -8.33 0.09
N THR A 95 2.94 -9.25 0.73
CA THR A 95 2.90 -10.65 0.28
C THR A 95 2.22 -10.79 -1.07
N LEU A 96 1.10 -10.11 -1.31
CA LEU A 96 0.43 -10.12 -2.62
C LEU A 96 1.32 -9.56 -3.72
N LEU A 97 2.03 -8.45 -3.45
CA LEU A 97 2.97 -7.86 -4.41
C LEU A 97 4.20 -8.72 -4.64
N ALA A 98 4.72 -9.37 -3.59
CA ALA A 98 5.87 -10.25 -3.69
C ALA A 98 5.53 -11.63 -4.28
N TYR A 99 4.25 -12.04 -4.25
CA TYR A 99 3.82 -13.39 -4.61
C TYR A 99 4.31 -13.85 -5.98
N PRO A 100 4.22 -13.07 -7.08
CA PRO A 100 4.73 -13.49 -8.37
C PRO A 100 6.25 -13.75 -8.37
N LEU A 101 7.00 -12.98 -7.59
CA LEU A 101 8.45 -13.13 -7.44
C LEU A 101 8.80 -14.36 -6.60
N LEU A 102 8.08 -14.58 -5.50
CA LEU A 102 8.22 -15.76 -4.65
C LEU A 102 7.88 -17.05 -5.40
N ARG A 103 6.94 -16.99 -6.36
CA ARG A 103 6.58 -18.10 -7.25
C ARG A 103 7.51 -18.26 -8.45
N GLY A 104 8.45 -17.33 -8.65
CA GLY A 104 9.42 -17.40 -9.74
C GLY A 104 8.82 -17.17 -11.13
N TYR A 105 7.60 -16.59 -11.24
CA TYR A 105 6.95 -16.40 -12.55
C TYR A 105 7.79 -15.56 -13.52
N GLY A 106 8.57 -14.61 -13.01
CA GLY A 106 9.51 -13.82 -13.81
C GLY A 106 10.69 -14.63 -14.38
N GLN A 107 11.11 -15.70 -13.70
CA GLN A 107 12.20 -16.56 -14.17
C GLN A 107 11.72 -17.53 -15.26
N THR A 108 10.50 -18.04 -15.14
CA THR A 108 9.88 -18.94 -16.13
C THR A 108 9.55 -18.21 -17.43
N ALA A 109 9.10 -16.95 -17.37
CA ALA A 109 8.72 -16.18 -18.54
C ALA A 109 9.90 -15.64 -19.38
N GLN A 110 11.09 -15.54 -18.79
CA GLN A 110 12.28 -14.93 -19.42
C GLN A 110 13.36 -15.94 -19.85
N GLY A 111 13.02 -17.24 -19.91
CA GLY A 111 13.91 -18.25 -20.49
C GLY A 111 15.24 -18.47 -19.73
N GLY A 112 15.23 -18.34 -18.39
CA GLY A 112 16.42 -18.63 -17.59
C GLY A 112 17.49 -17.55 -17.58
N ASN A 113 17.16 -16.31 -17.98
CA ASN A 113 18.09 -15.18 -17.86
C ASN A 113 18.34 -14.83 -16.37
N THR A 114 19.38 -15.42 -15.79
CA THR A 114 19.81 -15.24 -14.40
C THR A 114 20.31 -13.83 -14.08
N SER A 115 20.60 -13.01 -15.10
CA SER A 115 21.08 -11.63 -14.95
C SER A 115 19.99 -10.66 -14.46
N ILE A 116 18.71 -10.93 -14.76
CA ILE A 116 17.65 -9.94 -14.54
C ILE A 116 17.12 -9.95 -13.11
N LEU A 117 17.21 -11.06 -12.37
CA LEU A 117 16.66 -11.14 -11.00
C LEU A 117 17.41 -12.21 -10.14
N PRO A 118 18.73 -12.02 -9.86
CA PRO A 118 19.57 -12.99 -9.12
C PRO A 118 19.26 -13.09 -7.62
N SER A 119 18.30 -12.29 -7.13
CA SER A 119 18.03 -12.18 -5.70
C SER A 119 17.15 -13.31 -5.19
N ASN A 120 17.47 -13.80 -3.99
CA ASN A 120 16.59 -14.72 -3.27
C ASN A 120 15.36 -13.95 -2.76
N TYR A 121 14.23 -14.02 -3.46
CA TYR A 121 13.01 -13.28 -3.08
C TYR A 121 12.47 -13.65 -1.70
N TRP A 122 12.74 -14.88 -1.23
CA TRP A 122 12.37 -15.26 0.13
C TRP A 122 13.15 -14.46 1.17
N SER A 123 14.45 -14.26 1.00
CA SER A 123 15.24 -13.46 1.94
C SER A 123 14.87 -11.98 1.88
N GLY A 124 14.57 -11.45 0.68
CA GLY A 124 14.06 -10.09 0.51
C GLY A 124 12.71 -9.90 1.20
N TRP A 125 11.75 -10.79 0.95
CA TRP A 125 10.43 -10.75 1.57
C TRP A 125 10.49 -10.90 3.09
N LEU A 126 11.29 -11.84 3.62
CA LEU A 126 11.50 -12.00 5.06
C LEU A 126 12.11 -10.75 5.69
N THR A 127 13.10 -10.14 5.04
CA THR A 127 13.71 -8.88 5.49
C THR A 127 12.67 -7.77 5.58
N VAL A 128 11.84 -7.60 4.55
CA VAL A 128 10.78 -6.58 4.54
C VAL A 128 9.74 -6.86 5.63
N MET A 129 9.31 -8.12 5.79
CA MET A 129 8.40 -8.52 6.88
C MET A 129 8.99 -8.22 8.25
N ALA A 130 10.27 -8.53 8.46
CA ALA A 130 10.96 -8.26 9.72
C ALA A 130 11.00 -6.76 10.03
N LEU A 131 11.42 -5.93 9.06
CA LEU A 131 11.46 -4.47 9.23
C LEU A 131 10.07 -3.89 9.50
N LEU A 132 9.05 -4.37 8.80
CA LEU A 132 7.66 -3.96 9.01
C LEU A 132 7.21 -4.28 10.44
N TRP A 133 7.44 -5.50 10.93
CA TRP A 133 7.03 -5.91 12.26
C TRP A 133 7.86 -5.27 13.37
N LEU A 134 9.13 -4.95 13.11
CA LEU A 134 9.94 -4.09 14.00
C LEU A 134 9.30 -2.71 14.16
N GLY A 135 8.86 -2.09 13.06
CA GLY A 135 8.13 -0.82 13.11
C GLY A 135 6.81 -0.92 13.89
N VAL A 136 6.02 -1.98 13.66
CA VAL A 136 4.78 -2.25 14.39
C VAL A 136 5.06 -2.40 15.90
N ALA A 137 6.08 -3.18 16.26
CA ALA A 137 6.48 -3.39 17.65
C ALA A 137 6.94 -2.08 18.31
N GLY A 138 7.71 -1.24 17.60
CA GLY A 138 8.13 0.07 18.08
C GLY A 138 6.95 1.00 18.39
N VAL A 139 5.99 1.12 17.46
CA VAL A 139 4.78 1.94 17.66
C VAL A 139 3.91 1.37 18.79
N ALA A 140 3.75 0.06 18.86
CA ALA A 140 3.02 -0.62 19.93
C ALA A 140 3.66 -0.36 21.30
N GLY A 141 4.97 -0.55 21.42
CA GLY A 141 5.75 -0.30 22.62
C GLY A 141 5.65 1.15 23.09
N TRP A 142 5.82 2.11 22.17
CA TRP A 142 5.66 3.54 22.46
C TRP A 142 4.26 3.88 22.98
N ARG A 143 3.21 3.32 22.37
CA ARG A 143 1.82 3.51 22.83
C ARG A 143 1.57 2.90 24.21
N LEU A 144 2.17 1.75 24.51
CA LEU A 144 2.11 1.13 25.84
C LEU A 144 2.80 1.99 26.89
N LEU A 145 4.00 2.50 26.59
CA LEU A 145 4.78 3.36 27.48
C LEU A 145 4.03 4.66 27.80
N ARG A 146 3.47 5.34 26.79
CA ARG A 146 2.67 6.56 26.97
C ARG A 146 1.46 6.33 27.88
N ARG A 147 0.75 5.21 27.72
CA ARG A 147 -0.39 4.85 28.58
C ARG A 147 0.00 4.63 30.03
N ARG A 148 1.19 4.07 30.29
CA ARG A 148 1.69 3.90 31.67
C ARG A 148 1.96 5.25 32.32
N HIS A 149 2.58 6.17 31.59
CA HIS A 149 2.89 7.52 32.08
C HIS A 149 1.64 8.32 32.43
N SER A 150 0.61 8.33 31.56
CA SER A 150 -0.65 9.04 31.84
C SER A 150 -1.44 8.48 33.03
N ARG A 151 -1.21 7.22 33.42
CA ARG A 151 -1.83 6.62 34.61
C ARG A 151 -1.08 6.95 35.90
N GLN A 152 0.21 7.30 35.81
CA GLN A 152 1.03 7.67 36.95
C GLN A 152 0.82 9.13 37.36
N THR A 153 0.59 10.04 36.40
CA THR A 153 0.30 11.46 36.69
C THR A 153 -1.13 11.74 37.17
N ALA A 154 -2.03 10.76 37.06
CA ALA A 154 -3.42 10.87 37.51
C ALA A 154 -3.67 10.23 38.90
N ARG A 155 -2.61 9.75 39.56
CA ARG A 155 -2.61 9.29 40.96
C ARG A 155 -1.87 10.30 41.81
#